data_AF-A0A4W5QRJ1-F1
#
_entry.id   AF-A0A4W5QRJ1-F1
#
_cell.length_a   1.000
_cell.length_b   1.000
_cell.length_c   1.000
_cell.angle_alpha   90.00
_cell.angle_beta   90.00
_cell.angle_gamma   90.00
#
_symmetry.space_group_name_H-M   'P 1'
#
loop_
_entity.id
_entity.type
_entity.pdbx_description
1 polymer ?
#
loop_
_entity_poly.entity_id
_entity_poly.type
_entity_poly.pdbx_seq_one_letter_code
_entity_poly.pdbx_strand_id
1 'polypeptide(L)'
;MQQREEKLLDASVESLISRVAHLKNALHSFIYKLENEYERLTWPSVLDNFALLSGQLNTINKLLRNEKTPSFRQQVIIPLLLSPDRDEELAKLTEQRVPVFSHEIVPDHLRTKPDPEVEEQEKQLSAEAARIGPEVAQKQIQTLNKLCSNLLEKLNNPRDDRDAESAAIRQNKPSFNTADTNALVAAVGFGKGLSKCRPPGLAAPGHPGQGPMMSGGPTLQQVTIGGGSGQQQGMGPGAPQQQGQPGKMPSNIKTNIKAASTMHPYNR
;
A
#
# COMPACT_ATOMS: atom_id res chain seq x y z
N MET A 1 -18.68 48.52 0.25
CA MET A 1 -18.03 47.32 0.85
C MET A 1 -19.09 46.25 1.11
N GLN A 2 -20.10 46.55 1.94
CA GLN A 2 -21.19 45.64 2.29
C GLN A 2 -21.92 45.02 1.08
N GLN A 3 -22.34 45.83 0.09
CA GLN A 3 -23.02 45.32 -1.11
C GLN A 3 -22.14 44.40 -1.99
N ARG A 4 -20.81 44.53 -1.90
CA ARG A 4 -19.89 43.64 -2.62
C ARG A 4 -19.78 42.29 -1.91
N GLU A 5 -19.76 42.30 -0.58
CA GLU A 5 -19.71 41.10 0.24
C GLU A 5 -21.00 40.29 0.12
N GLU A 6 -22.15 40.95 0.12
CA GLU A 6 -23.46 40.33 -0.10
C GLU A 6 -23.53 39.64 -1.48
N LYS A 7 -23.14 40.34 -2.55
CA LYS A 7 -23.08 39.74 -3.90
C LYS A 7 -22.12 38.55 -3.99
N LEU A 8 -21.00 38.59 -3.27
CA LEU A 8 -20.05 37.48 -3.23
C LEU A 8 -20.61 36.29 -2.44
N LEU A 9 -21.36 36.56 -1.37
CA LEU A 9 -22.05 35.55 -0.58
C LEU A 9 -23.11 34.86 -1.44
N ASP A 10 -23.97 35.61 -2.11
CA ASP A 10 -25.02 35.07 -2.99
C ASP A 10 -24.42 34.18 -4.09
N ALA A 11 -23.40 34.66 -4.79
CA ALA A 11 -22.71 33.87 -5.82
C ALA A 11 -22.09 32.57 -5.25
N SER A 12 -21.63 32.62 -4.01
CA SER A 12 -21.04 31.45 -3.33
C SER A 12 -22.10 30.45 -2.87
N VAL A 13 -23.25 30.93 -2.40
CA VAL A 13 -24.42 30.12 -2.05
C VAL A 13 -24.95 29.43 -3.31
N GLU A 14 -25.14 30.15 -4.41
CA GLU A 14 -25.56 29.59 -5.70
C GLU A 14 -24.59 28.51 -6.20
N SER A 15 -23.28 28.77 -6.09
CA SER A 15 -22.27 27.76 -6.45
C SER A 15 -22.35 26.51 -5.57
N LEU A 16 -22.63 26.67 -4.26
CA LEU A 16 -22.81 25.56 -3.34
C LEU A 16 -24.08 24.76 -3.67
N ILE A 17 -25.21 25.44 -3.89
CA ILE A 17 -26.48 24.83 -4.29
C ILE A 17 -26.30 23.98 -5.55
N SER A 18 -25.65 24.54 -6.57
CA SER A 18 -25.35 23.81 -7.82
C SER A 18 -24.53 22.53 -7.57
N ARG A 19 -23.49 22.59 -6.72
CA ARG A 19 -22.67 21.41 -6.41
C ARG A 19 -23.43 20.34 -5.62
N VAL A 20 -24.26 20.76 -4.67
CA VAL A 20 -25.13 19.85 -3.91
C VAL A 20 -26.15 19.19 -4.85
N ALA A 21 -26.72 19.93 -5.80
CA ALA A 21 -27.64 19.38 -6.80
C ALA A 21 -26.96 18.32 -7.68
N HIS A 22 -25.71 18.54 -8.11
CA HIS A 22 -24.94 17.53 -8.85
C HIS A 22 -24.69 16.26 -8.03
N LEU A 23 -24.36 16.39 -6.74
CA LEU A 23 -24.19 15.25 -5.84
C LEU A 23 -25.50 14.48 -5.64
N LYS A 24 -26.59 15.20 -5.39
CA LYS A 24 -27.94 14.63 -5.27
C LYS A 24 -28.31 13.81 -6.51
N ASN A 25 -28.09 14.37 -7.71
CA ASN A 25 -28.43 13.69 -8.96
C ASN A 25 -27.57 12.45 -9.19
N ALA A 26 -26.28 12.47 -8.81
CA ALA A 26 -25.42 11.30 -8.88
C ALA A 26 -25.86 10.21 -7.89
N LEU A 27 -26.22 10.58 -6.66
CA LEU A 27 -26.78 9.65 -5.66
C LEU A 27 -28.09 9.04 -6.16
N HIS A 28 -29.02 9.85 -6.65
CA HIS A 28 -30.28 9.38 -7.20
C HIS A 28 -30.06 8.41 -8.37
N SER A 29 -29.17 8.76 -9.30
CA SER A 29 -28.82 7.89 -10.43
C SER A 29 -28.20 6.58 -9.98
N PHE A 30 -27.38 6.60 -8.93
CA PHE A 30 -26.75 5.40 -8.41
C PHE A 30 -27.74 4.50 -7.66
N ILE A 31 -28.59 5.07 -6.81
CA ILE A 31 -29.68 4.36 -6.13
C ILE A 31 -30.60 3.71 -7.17
N TYR A 32 -31.00 4.46 -8.21
CA TYR A 32 -31.84 3.92 -9.27
C TYR A 32 -31.20 2.68 -9.94
N LYS A 33 -29.90 2.72 -10.24
CA LYS A 33 -29.18 1.55 -10.79
C LYS A 33 -29.15 0.37 -9.81
N LEU A 34 -28.96 0.64 -8.52
CA LEU A 34 -28.97 -0.38 -7.48
C LEU A 34 -30.35 -1.03 -7.31
N GLU A 35 -31.43 -0.29 -7.50
CA GLU A 35 -32.79 -0.81 -7.31
C GLU A 35 -33.36 -1.47 -8.57
N ASN A 36 -33.04 -0.94 -9.76
CA ASN A 36 -33.69 -1.35 -11.02
C ASN A 36 -32.76 -2.16 -11.94
N GLU A 37 -31.45 -2.01 -11.81
CA GLU A 37 -30.45 -2.61 -12.72
C GLU A 37 -29.48 -3.55 -11.99
N TYR A 38 -29.80 -3.97 -10.76
CA TYR A 38 -28.89 -4.78 -9.92
C TYR A 38 -28.44 -6.08 -10.60
N GLU A 39 -29.29 -6.71 -11.41
CA GLU A 39 -28.93 -7.93 -12.14
C GLU A 39 -27.85 -7.71 -13.22
N ARG A 40 -27.74 -6.48 -13.73
CA ARG A 40 -26.76 -6.10 -14.76
C ARG A 40 -25.58 -5.32 -14.19
N LEU A 41 -25.63 -4.98 -12.90
CA LEU A 41 -24.66 -4.13 -12.24
C LEU A 41 -23.39 -4.93 -11.93
N THR A 42 -22.26 -4.47 -12.48
CA THR A 42 -20.95 -5.08 -12.23
C THR A 42 -20.20 -4.33 -11.14
N TRP A 43 -19.34 -5.03 -10.39
CA TRP A 43 -18.51 -4.40 -9.35
C TRP A 43 -17.66 -3.22 -9.85
N PRO A 44 -17.01 -3.27 -11.04
CA PRO A 44 -16.33 -2.10 -11.59
C PRO A 44 -17.26 -0.91 -11.77
N SER A 45 -18.49 -1.13 -12.26
CA SER A 45 -19.48 -0.05 -12.39
C SER A 45 -19.85 0.55 -11.03
N VAL A 46 -20.01 -0.27 -9.99
CA VAL A 46 -20.24 0.20 -8.62
C VAL A 46 -19.08 1.09 -8.16
N LEU A 47 -17.84 0.65 -8.36
CA LEU A 47 -16.65 1.43 -8.00
C LEU A 47 -16.56 2.75 -8.76
N ASP A 48 -16.91 2.78 -10.05
CA ASP A 48 -16.95 4.01 -10.84
C ASP A 48 -17.97 5.01 -10.28
N ASN A 49 -19.16 4.54 -9.85
CA ASN A 49 -20.15 5.41 -9.21
C ASN A 49 -19.65 5.91 -7.84
N PHE A 50 -18.97 5.07 -7.03
CA PHE A 50 -18.34 5.52 -5.78
C PHE A 50 -17.23 6.55 -6.04
N ALA A 51 -16.40 6.36 -7.06
CA ALA A 51 -15.36 7.31 -7.44
C ALA A 51 -15.96 8.66 -7.86
N LEU A 52 -17.08 8.64 -8.60
CA LEU A 52 -17.83 9.85 -8.96
C LEU A 52 -18.37 10.57 -7.72
N LEU A 53 -19.05 9.86 -6.82
CA LEU A 53 -19.60 10.43 -5.58
C LEU A 53 -18.49 11.02 -4.70
N SER A 54 -17.40 10.29 -4.52
CA SER A 54 -16.22 10.76 -3.80
C SER A 54 -15.61 12.01 -4.46
N GLY A 55 -15.55 12.06 -5.79
CA GLY A 55 -15.08 13.23 -6.54
C GLY A 55 -15.96 14.46 -6.33
N GLN A 56 -17.28 14.29 -6.32
CA GLN A 56 -18.23 15.38 -6.08
C GLN A 56 -18.17 15.89 -4.64
N LEU A 57 -18.11 15.00 -3.64
CA LEU A 57 -17.91 15.36 -2.24
C LEU A 57 -16.59 16.13 -2.04
N ASN A 58 -15.50 15.67 -2.67
CA ASN A 58 -14.21 16.34 -2.57
C ASN A 58 -14.26 17.73 -3.22
N THR A 59 -15.04 17.90 -4.29
CA THR A 59 -15.27 19.20 -4.93
C THR A 59 -16.03 20.16 -4.01
N ILE A 60 -17.06 19.69 -3.29
CA ILE A 60 -17.76 20.49 -2.27
C ILE A 60 -16.79 20.89 -1.16
N ASN A 61 -16.02 19.95 -0.64
CA ASN A 61 -15.01 20.21 0.40
C ASN A 61 -13.98 21.27 -0.05
N LYS A 62 -13.49 21.19 -1.29
CA LYS A 62 -12.57 22.19 -1.86
C LYS A 62 -13.21 23.57 -1.96
N LEU A 63 -14.49 23.65 -2.34
CA LEU A 63 -15.20 24.93 -2.37
C LEU A 63 -15.34 25.52 -0.96
N LEU A 64 -15.77 24.72 0.03
CA LEU A 64 -15.97 25.19 1.41
C LEU A 64 -14.66 25.58 2.12
N ARG A 65 -13.53 25.02 1.71
CA ARG A 65 -12.20 25.35 2.23
C ARG A 65 -11.50 26.47 1.47
N ASN A 66 -12.07 26.94 0.36
CA ASN A 66 -11.46 27.98 -0.46
C ASN A 66 -11.47 29.32 0.27
N GLU A 67 -10.31 29.98 0.37
CA GLU A 67 -10.18 31.29 1.00
C GLU A 67 -10.96 32.40 0.29
N LYS A 68 -11.22 32.24 -1.02
CA LYS A 68 -12.05 33.18 -1.80
C LYS A 68 -13.54 33.04 -1.53
N THR A 69 -13.95 31.92 -0.94
CA THR A 69 -15.35 31.71 -0.56
C THR A 69 -15.58 32.42 0.78
N PRO A 70 -16.55 33.34 0.87
CA PRO A 70 -16.87 33.99 2.13
C PRO A 70 -17.17 32.94 3.21
N SER A 71 -16.66 33.19 4.42
CA SER A 71 -16.76 32.23 5.51
C SER A 71 -18.21 32.09 5.98
N PHE A 72 -18.87 31.01 5.56
CA PHE A 72 -20.19 30.65 6.06
C PHE A 72 -20.23 30.47 7.58
N ARG A 73 -19.08 30.22 8.23
CA ARG A 73 -19.00 30.03 9.69
C ARG A 73 -19.37 31.29 10.49
N GLN A 74 -19.31 32.45 9.87
CA GLN A 74 -19.66 33.73 10.51
C GLN A 74 -21.11 34.15 10.21
N GLN A 75 -21.85 33.35 9.44
CA GLN A 75 -23.25 33.59 9.10
C GLN A 75 -24.14 32.67 9.93
N VAL A 76 -25.24 33.21 10.44
CA VAL A 76 -26.24 32.45 11.20
C VAL A 76 -27.54 32.46 10.40
N ILE A 77 -28.12 31.29 10.22
CA ILE A 77 -29.43 31.14 9.57
C ILE A 77 -30.50 31.17 10.66
N ILE A 78 -31.44 32.11 10.54
CA ILE A 78 -32.57 32.26 11.47
C ILE A 78 -33.84 32.34 10.62
N PRO A 79 -34.86 31.50 10.90
CA PRO A 79 -36.17 31.65 10.28
C PRO A 79 -36.77 33.02 10.60
N LEU A 80 -37.16 33.78 9.57
CA LEU A 80 -37.84 35.06 9.74
C LEU A 80 -39.34 34.89 9.95
N LEU A 81 -39.94 33.88 9.32
CA LEU A 81 -41.35 33.56 9.38
C LEU A 81 -41.51 32.03 9.40
N LEU A 82 -42.37 31.55 10.28
CA LEU A 82 -42.79 30.15 10.33
C LEU A 82 -44.29 30.10 10.05
N SER A 83 -44.68 29.30 9.06
CA SER A 83 -46.06 29.18 8.63
C SER A 83 -46.47 27.71 8.56
N PRO A 84 -47.66 27.34 9.06
CA PRO A 84 -48.25 26.02 8.82
C PRO A 84 -48.87 25.91 7.42
N ASP A 85 -49.02 27.02 6.70
CA ASP A 85 -49.60 27.04 5.36
C ASP A 85 -48.62 26.48 4.34
N ARG A 86 -49.17 25.82 3.32
CA ARG A 86 -48.40 25.29 2.21
C ARG A 86 -47.80 26.44 1.39
N ASP A 87 -46.49 26.37 1.18
CA ASP A 87 -45.74 27.29 0.34
C ASP A 87 -45.40 26.58 -0.98
N GLU A 88 -46.05 26.99 -2.08
CA GLU A 88 -45.84 26.38 -3.40
C GLU A 88 -44.46 26.68 -3.98
N GLU A 89 -43.86 27.83 -3.65
CA GLU A 89 -42.52 28.17 -4.11
C GLU A 89 -41.48 27.29 -3.41
N LEU A 90 -41.59 27.17 -2.08
CA LEU A 90 -40.75 26.27 -1.29
C LEU A 90 -40.92 24.82 -1.72
N ALA A 91 -42.16 24.37 -1.92
CA ALA A 91 -42.45 23.02 -2.39
C ALA A 91 -41.83 22.78 -3.78
N LYS A 92 -41.87 23.76 -4.69
CA LYS A 92 -41.24 23.65 -6.00
C LYS A 92 -39.72 23.58 -5.89
N LEU A 93 -39.09 24.46 -5.11
CA LEU A 93 -37.63 24.51 -4.92
C LEU A 93 -37.07 23.25 -4.25
N THR A 94 -37.86 22.63 -3.38
CA THR A 94 -37.47 21.43 -2.63
C THR A 94 -37.97 20.13 -3.25
N GLU A 95 -38.46 20.16 -4.49
CA GLU A 95 -39.00 18.97 -5.19
C GLU A 95 -40.07 18.24 -4.36
N GLN A 96 -40.97 19.02 -3.77
CA GLN A 96 -42.08 18.60 -2.89
C GLN A 96 -41.64 17.95 -1.57
N ARG A 97 -40.36 18.06 -1.19
CA ARG A 97 -39.86 17.51 0.09
C ARG A 97 -40.22 18.38 1.29
N VAL A 98 -40.32 19.70 1.11
CA VAL A 98 -40.64 20.65 2.17
C VAL A 98 -41.82 21.51 1.72
N PRO A 99 -43.07 21.04 1.89
CA PRO A 99 -44.25 21.77 1.43
C PRO A 99 -44.68 22.90 2.38
N VAL A 100 -44.21 22.89 3.63
CA VAL A 100 -44.58 23.79 4.72
C VAL A 100 -43.30 24.09 5.50
N PHE A 101 -43.15 25.25 6.13
CA PHE A 101 -42.02 25.57 7.02
C PHE A 101 -42.52 26.01 8.41
N SER A 102 -42.92 25.03 9.22
CA SER A 102 -43.57 25.21 10.52
C SER A 102 -42.65 24.93 11.71
N HIS A 103 -43.09 25.29 12.91
CA HIS A 103 -42.39 25.01 14.16
C HIS A 103 -42.05 23.54 14.40
N GLU A 104 -42.78 22.62 13.76
CA GLU A 104 -42.57 21.18 13.94
C GLU A 104 -41.38 20.67 13.12
N ILE A 105 -41.18 21.19 11.91
CA ILE A 105 -40.17 20.64 10.97
C ILE A 105 -38.85 21.40 10.98
N VAL A 106 -38.87 22.66 11.45
CA VAL A 106 -37.69 23.54 11.46
C VAL A 106 -36.55 22.95 12.28
N PRO A 107 -36.76 22.34 13.46
CA PRO A 107 -35.69 21.72 14.21
C PRO A 107 -34.92 20.67 13.40
N ASP A 108 -35.62 19.91 12.55
CA ASP A 108 -35.00 18.86 11.72
C ASP A 108 -34.22 19.45 10.54
N HIS A 109 -34.78 20.45 9.86
CA HIS A 109 -34.16 21.05 8.67
C HIS A 109 -32.99 21.98 8.99
N LEU A 110 -32.99 22.60 10.17
CA LEU A 110 -31.90 23.45 10.65
C LEU A 110 -30.97 22.75 11.64
N ARG A 111 -31.11 21.42 11.79
CA ARG A 111 -30.27 20.64 12.69
C ARG A 111 -28.80 20.73 12.26
N THR A 112 -27.97 21.23 13.17
CA THR A 112 -26.50 21.23 13.02
C THR A 112 -25.81 20.13 13.82
N LYS A 113 -26.57 19.45 14.68
CA LYS A 113 -26.08 18.33 15.50
C LYS A 113 -25.83 17.11 14.59
N PRO A 114 -24.60 16.58 14.53
CA PRO A 114 -24.26 15.44 13.68
C PRO A 114 -25.03 14.17 14.08
N ASP A 115 -24.89 13.12 13.26
CA ASP A 115 -25.50 11.83 13.53
C ASP A 115 -24.84 11.16 14.75
N PRO A 116 -25.58 10.39 15.56
CA PRO A 116 -25.04 9.76 16.77
C PRO A 116 -23.78 8.92 16.54
N GLU A 117 -23.68 8.23 15.41
CA GLU A 117 -22.51 7.43 15.06
C GLU A 117 -21.27 8.31 14.83
N VAL A 118 -21.45 9.47 14.20
CA VAL A 118 -20.36 10.44 13.96
C VAL A 118 -19.94 11.10 15.27
N GLU A 119 -20.88 11.43 16.16
CA GLU A 119 -20.57 11.95 17.51
C GLU A 119 -19.74 10.96 18.33
N GLU A 120 -20.11 9.69 18.32
CA GLU A 120 -19.39 8.67 19.07
C GLU A 120 -17.99 8.42 18.46
N GLN A 121 -17.86 8.45 17.13
CA GLN A 121 -16.54 8.42 16.48
C GLN A 121 -15.67 9.63 16.84
N GLU A 122 -16.22 10.84 16.79
CA GLU A 122 -15.50 12.06 17.17
C GLU A 122 -15.05 12.00 18.64
N LYS A 123 -15.91 11.53 19.53
CA LYS A 123 -15.61 11.34 20.94
C LYS A 123 -14.50 10.32 21.16
N GLN A 124 -14.51 9.20 20.44
CA GLN A 124 -13.44 8.19 20.49
C GLN A 124 -12.12 8.76 20.01
N LEU A 125 -12.11 9.44 18.86
CA LEU A 125 -10.91 10.09 18.31
C LEU A 125 -10.39 11.20 19.24
N SER A 126 -11.27 11.98 19.84
CA SER A 126 -10.91 13.02 20.81
C SER A 126 -10.30 12.42 22.07
N ALA A 127 -10.88 11.33 22.58
CA ALA A 127 -10.35 10.60 23.73
C ALA A 127 -8.99 9.99 23.43
N GLU A 128 -8.79 9.42 22.24
CA GLU A 128 -7.51 8.88 21.79
C GLU A 128 -6.45 9.99 21.63
N ALA A 129 -6.80 11.10 20.98
CA ALA A 129 -5.92 12.25 20.81
C ALA A 129 -5.47 12.84 22.16
N ALA A 130 -6.36 12.92 23.14
CA ALA A 130 -6.06 13.40 24.48
C ALA A 130 -5.05 12.51 25.26
N ARG A 131 -4.79 11.27 24.82
CA ARG A 131 -3.78 10.40 25.43
C ARG A 131 -2.35 10.81 25.06
N ILE A 132 -2.17 11.57 23.98
CA ILE A 132 -0.87 12.02 23.50
C ILE A 132 -0.64 13.45 23.99
N GLY A 133 0.46 13.68 24.72
CA GLY A 133 0.83 15.02 25.16
C GLY A 133 1.14 15.95 23.97
N PRO A 134 0.79 17.25 24.04
CA PRO A 134 0.86 18.16 22.90
C PRO A 134 2.27 18.30 22.31
N GLU A 135 3.32 18.32 23.13
CA GLU A 135 4.71 18.36 22.66
C GLU A 135 5.11 17.10 21.89
N VAL A 136 4.67 15.93 22.36
CA VAL A 136 4.93 14.64 21.69
C VAL A 136 4.18 14.59 20.36
N ALA A 137 2.91 15.02 20.35
CA ALA A 137 2.09 15.10 19.15
C ALA A 137 2.74 16.01 18.09
N GLN A 138 3.19 17.22 18.46
CA GLN A 138 3.86 18.12 17.51
C GLN A 138 5.14 17.52 16.95
N LYS A 139 5.98 16.89 17.78
CA LYS A 139 7.22 16.24 17.32
C LYS A 139 6.92 15.08 16.35
N GLN A 140 5.89 14.29 16.63
CA GLN A 140 5.43 13.21 15.75
C GLN A 140 4.90 13.77 14.42
N ILE A 141 4.08 14.82 14.44
CA ILE A 141 3.56 15.49 13.24
C ILE A 141 4.72 16.00 12.36
N GLN A 142 5.69 16.70 12.94
CA GLN A 142 6.85 17.21 12.18
C GLN A 142 7.67 16.08 11.56
N THR A 143 7.91 15.00 12.32
CA THR A 143 8.68 13.84 11.83
C THR A 143 7.94 13.14 10.69
N LEU A 144 6.63 12.92 10.85
CA LEU A 144 5.80 12.26 9.84
C LEU A 144 5.69 13.12 8.56
N ASN A 145 5.46 14.42 8.70
CA ASN A 145 5.43 15.33 7.55
C ASN A 145 6.75 15.30 6.79
N LYS A 146 7.90 15.32 7.48
CA LYS A 146 9.22 15.21 6.83
C LYS A 146 9.37 13.89 6.06
N LEU A 147 8.93 12.78 6.63
CA LEU A 147 8.96 11.48 5.96
C LEU A 147 8.05 11.46 4.72
N CYS A 148 6.82 11.96 4.83
CA CYS A 148 5.88 12.05 3.71
C CYS A 148 6.44 12.94 2.58
N SER A 149 7.00 14.11 2.91
CA SER A 149 7.62 14.99 1.92
C SER A 149 8.80 14.31 1.22
N ASN A 150 9.69 13.65 1.97
CA ASN A 150 10.82 12.91 1.38
C ASN A 150 10.37 11.77 0.46
N LEU A 151 9.32 11.03 0.85
CA LEU A 151 8.77 9.97 0.02
C LEU A 151 8.13 10.53 -1.25
N LEU A 152 7.39 11.64 -1.13
CA LEU A 152 6.75 12.29 -2.25
C LEU A 152 7.78 12.88 -3.24
N GLU A 153 8.89 13.42 -2.75
CA GLU A 153 10.02 13.85 -3.58
C GLU A 153 10.61 12.69 -4.40
N LYS A 154 10.89 11.55 -3.75
CA LYS A 154 11.37 10.34 -4.43
C LYS A 154 10.38 9.79 -5.46
N LEU A 155 9.08 9.81 -5.13
CA LEU A 155 8.02 9.33 -6.03
C LEU A 155 7.76 10.28 -7.20
N ASN A 156 7.99 11.59 -7.03
CA ASN A 156 7.87 12.58 -8.10
C ASN A 156 9.11 12.65 -8.99
N ASN A 157 10.25 12.12 -8.55
CA ASN A 157 11.50 12.11 -9.32
C ASN A 157 11.98 10.69 -9.74
N PRO A 158 11.12 9.80 -10.25
CA PRO A 158 11.51 8.42 -10.58
C PRO A 158 12.44 8.32 -11.80
N ARG A 159 12.64 9.43 -12.53
CA ARG A 159 13.45 9.49 -13.75
C ARG A 159 14.91 9.83 -13.47
N ASP A 160 15.18 10.85 -12.65
CA ASP A 160 16.55 11.24 -12.30
C ASP A 160 17.24 10.15 -11.47
N ASP A 161 16.54 9.51 -10.53
CA ASP A 161 17.10 8.40 -9.76
C ASP A 161 17.34 7.17 -10.65
N ARG A 162 16.42 6.83 -11.57
CA ARG A 162 16.65 5.72 -12.53
C ARG A 162 17.79 6.00 -13.49
N ASP A 163 17.94 7.23 -13.99
CA ASP A 163 19.02 7.58 -14.92
C ASP A 163 20.35 7.73 -14.19
N ALA A 164 20.38 8.22 -12.95
CA ALA A 164 21.57 8.25 -12.10
C ALA A 164 22.02 6.84 -11.69
N GLU A 165 21.09 5.95 -11.34
CA GLU A 165 21.37 4.55 -11.00
C GLU A 165 21.76 3.75 -12.26
N SER A 166 21.14 4.04 -13.41
CA SER A 166 21.54 3.47 -14.71
C SER A 166 22.91 3.98 -15.18
N ALA A 167 23.23 5.24 -14.92
CA ALA A 167 24.55 5.81 -15.21
C ALA A 167 25.63 5.24 -14.28
N ALA A 168 25.31 5.02 -13.00
CA ALA A 168 26.18 4.34 -12.04
C ALA A 168 26.39 2.85 -12.40
N ILE A 169 25.35 2.14 -12.86
CA ILE A 169 25.44 0.76 -13.37
C ILE A 169 26.35 0.67 -14.60
N ARG A 170 26.34 1.67 -15.49
CA ARG A 170 27.26 1.74 -16.65
C ARG A 170 28.71 2.04 -16.28
N GLN A 171 28.96 2.58 -15.09
CA GLN A 171 30.31 2.84 -14.58
C GLN A 171 30.88 1.67 -13.76
N ASN A 172 30.05 0.69 -13.37
CA ASN A 172 30.53 -0.52 -12.74
C ASN A 172 31.28 -1.39 -13.75
N LYS A 173 32.39 -2.00 -13.30
CA LYS A 173 33.19 -2.92 -14.13
C LYS A 173 32.25 -3.92 -14.83
N PRO A 174 32.34 -4.07 -16.16
CA PRO A 174 31.48 -4.99 -16.88
C PRO A 174 31.54 -6.38 -16.24
N SER A 175 30.39 -6.99 -16.00
CA SER A 175 30.27 -8.34 -15.42
C SER A 175 30.70 -9.44 -16.39
N PHE A 176 31.23 -9.07 -17.55
CA PHE A 176 31.76 -9.96 -18.55
C PHE A 176 33.27 -9.75 -18.70
N ASN A 177 34.00 -10.83 -18.86
CA ASN A 177 35.41 -10.80 -19.19
C ASN A 177 35.56 -10.84 -20.72
N THR A 178 35.99 -9.72 -21.32
CA THR A 178 36.18 -9.60 -22.77
C THR A 178 37.12 -10.67 -23.35
N ALA A 179 38.12 -11.11 -22.58
CA ALA A 179 39.03 -12.16 -23.01
C ALA A 179 38.33 -13.53 -23.14
N ASP A 180 37.47 -13.86 -22.16
CA ASP A 180 36.72 -15.12 -22.16
C ASP A 180 35.66 -15.12 -23.27
N THR A 181 34.99 -14.00 -23.49
CA THR A 181 34.05 -13.85 -24.61
C THR A 181 34.74 -14.05 -25.95
N ASN A 182 35.93 -13.46 -26.15
CA ASN A 182 36.69 -13.65 -27.38
C ASN A 182 37.23 -15.07 -27.54
N ALA A 183 37.64 -15.72 -26.44
CA ALA A 183 38.06 -17.11 -26.45
C ALA A 183 36.91 -18.06 -26.82
N LEU A 184 35.71 -17.82 -26.27
CA LEU A 184 34.51 -18.58 -26.61
C LEU A 184 34.12 -18.39 -28.08
N VAL A 185 34.11 -17.15 -28.58
CA VAL A 185 33.85 -16.87 -30.00
C VAL A 185 34.89 -17.55 -30.90
N ALA A 186 36.16 -17.55 -30.51
CA ALA A 186 37.21 -18.23 -31.27
C ALA A 186 37.09 -19.77 -31.23
N ALA A 187 36.65 -20.34 -30.11
CA ALA A 187 36.39 -21.76 -29.97
C ALA A 187 35.17 -22.20 -30.78
N VAL A 188 34.09 -21.41 -30.78
CA VAL A 188 32.85 -21.73 -31.52
C VAL A 188 33.00 -21.47 -33.02
N GLY A 189 33.59 -20.34 -33.41
CA GLY A 189 33.72 -19.95 -34.81
C GLY A 189 34.86 -20.65 -35.53
N PHE A 190 35.97 -20.92 -34.84
CA PHE A 190 37.19 -21.43 -35.46
C PHE A 190 37.73 -22.71 -34.80
N GLY A 191 37.07 -23.26 -33.79
CA GLY A 191 37.52 -24.47 -33.08
C GLY A 191 38.78 -24.26 -32.24
N LYS A 192 39.21 -23.01 -32.02
CA LYS A 192 40.48 -22.69 -31.35
C LYS A 192 40.40 -23.07 -29.87
N GLY A 193 41.27 -23.98 -29.43
CA GLY A 193 41.32 -24.45 -28.03
C GLY A 193 40.53 -25.73 -27.75
N LEU A 194 39.82 -26.28 -28.73
CA LEU A 194 39.19 -27.61 -28.59
C LEU A 194 40.18 -28.69 -29.01
N SER A 195 40.64 -29.50 -28.06
CA SER A 195 41.47 -30.67 -28.33
C SER A 195 40.65 -31.70 -29.11
N LYS A 196 41.16 -32.14 -30.27
CA LYS A 196 40.58 -33.27 -31.01
C LYS A 196 40.74 -34.53 -30.17
N CYS A 197 39.74 -34.87 -29.36
CA CYS A 197 39.65 -36.18 -28.71
C CYS A 197 39.49 -37.23 -29.82
N ARG A 198 40.59 -37.81 -30.28
CA ARG A 198 40.57 -39.05 -31.06
C ARG A 198 40.39 -40.20 -30.05
N PRO A 199 39.33 -41.02 -30.15
CA PRO A 199 39.21 -42.23 -29.35
C PRO A 199 40.40 -43.16 -29.65
N PRO A 200 41.02 -43.80 -28.65
CA PRO A 200 42.03 -44.82 -28.89
C PRO A 200 41.35 -46.09 -29.39
N GLY A 201 41.62 -46.46 -30.65
CA GLY A 201 41.27 -47.78 -31.18
C GLY A 201 40.72 -47.71 -32.59
N LEU A 202 41.52 -48.21 -33.54
CA LEU A 202 41.13 -48.98 -34.72
C LEU A 202 42.43 -49.26 -35.50
N ALA A 203 43.09 -50.36 -35.14
CA ALA A 203 44.21 -50.91 -35.89
C ALA A 203 43.67 -51.64 -37.13
N ALA A 204 44.35 -51.45 -38.27
CA ALA A 204 44.06 -52.11 -39.55
C ALA A 204 44.43 -53.62 -39.53
N PRO A 205 43.77 -54.46 -40.33
CA PRO A 205 43.94 -55.91 -40.26
C PRO A 205 45.11 -56.43 -41.11
N GLY A 206 45.93 -57.31 -40.54
CA GLY A 206 46.73 -58.27 -41.33
C GLY A 206 48.08 -58.66 -40.72
N HIS A 207 48.14 -59.83 -40.06
CA HIS A 207 49.18 -60.87 -40.24
C HIS A 207 48.94 -62.07 -39.30
N PRO A 208 49.21 -63.32 -39.74
CA PRO A 208 48.96 -64.53 -38.95
C PRO A 208 50.22 -64.95 -38.15
N GLY A 209 50.04 -65.48 -36.93
CA GLY A 209 51.15 -66.07 -36.19
C GLY A 209 50.84 -66.47 -34.75
N GLN A 210 50.39 -67.72 -34.58
CA GLN A 210 50.69 -68.68 -33.50
C GLN A 210 50.76 -68.24 -32.02
N GLY A 211 50.01 -68.95 -31.15
CA GLY A 211 50.39 -69.19 -29.75
C GLY A 211 49.26 -69.05 -28.71
N PRO A 212 48.90 -70.09 -27.92
CA PRO A 212 47.63 -70.14 -27.16
C PRO A 212 47.77 -69.90 -25.64
N MET A 213 46.60 -69.94 -24.99
CA MET A 213 46.30 -70.04 -23.54
C MET A 213 46.31 -68.72 -22.75
N MET A 214 45.46 -68.49 -21.74
CA MET A 214 44.26 -69.11 -21.17
C MET A 214 43.76 -68.12 -20.10
N SER A 215 42.47 -68.22 -19.77
CA SER A 215 41.90 -67.95 -18.43
C SER A 215 41.60 -66.51 -18.00
N GLY A 216 40.34 -66.35 -17.56
CA GLY A 216 40.04 -65.53 -16.38
C GLY A 216 38.93 -64.51 -16.59
N GLY A 217 37.69 -64.91 -16.34
CA GLY A 217 36.50 -64.04 -16.36
C GLY A 217 36.45 -63.00 -15.23
N PRO A 218 35.33 -62.25 -15.17
CA PRO A 218 35.28 -60.90 -14.60
C PRO A 218 34.79 -60.86 -13.15
N THR A 219 35.15 -59.79 -12.43
CA THR A 219 34.44 -59.43 -11.19
C THR A 219 34.21 -57.93 -11.12
N LEU A 220 32.93 -57.56 -11.21
CA LEU A 220 32.34 -56.31 -10.73
C LEU A 220 32.40 -56.29 -9.20
N GLN A 221 32.83 -55.18 -8.61
CA GLN A 221 32.45 -54.84 -7.23
C GLN A 221 32.34 -53.32 -7.02
N GLN A 222 31.06 -52.91 -6.91
CA GLN A 222 30.46 -52.00 -5.93
C GLN A 222 31.14 -52.17 -4.54
N VAL A 223 31.25 -51.23 -3.58
CA VAL A 223 30.21 -50.50 -2.86
C VAL A 223 30.85 -49.46 -1.89
N THR A 224 30.06 -48.44 -1.54
CA THR A 224 29.79 -47.92 -0.18
C THR A 224 30.70 -46.93 0.55
N ILE A 225 30.01 -45.87 0.97
CA ILE A 225 30.30 -44.83 1.95
C ILE A 225 30.30 -45.41 3.37
N GLY A 226 31.38 -45.23 4.12
CA GLY A 226 31.47 -45.56 5.54
C GLY A 226 31.59 -44.30 6.40
N GLY A 227 30.69 -44.16 7.37
CA GLY A 227 30.76 -43.18 8.45
C GLY A 227 31.29 -43.77 9.76
N GLY A 228 31.83 -42.88 10.60
CA GLY A 228 31.64 -42.82 12.06
C GLY A 228 32.21 -43.90 12.99
N SER A 229 33.19 -43.51 13.82
CA SER A 229 33.46 -43.88 15.24
C SER A 229 34.92 -43.46 15.55
N GLY A 230 35.38 -42.95 16.69
CA GLY A 230 34.92 -42.85 18.08
C GLY A 230 36.16 -42.99 18.99
N GLN A 231 36.18 -42.31 20.16
CA GLN A 231 37.10 -42.48 21.34
C GLN A 231 38.57 -41.99 21.22
N GLN A 232 39.32 -41.58 22.27
CA GLN A 232 39.10 -41.13 23.66
C GLN A 232 40.47 -40.68 24.28
N GLN A 233 40.45 -39.60 25.09
CA GLN A 233 41.28 -39.18 26.27
C GLN A 233 42.83 -39.27 26.35
N GLY A 234 43.42 -38.22 26.97
CA GLY A 234 44.69 -38.23 27.70
C GLY A 234 45.02 -36.87 28.37
N MET A 235 45.16 -36.83 29.70
CA MET A 235 45.31 -35.66 30.59
C MET A 235 46.80 -35.31 30.88
N GLY A 236 47.13 -34.01 31.08
CA GLY A 236 48.34 -33.56 31.81
C GLY A 236 48.67 -32.06 31.64
N PRO A 237 49.17 -31.32 32.67
CA PRO A 237 48.88 -29.89 32.85
C PRO A 237 50.06 -28.93 32.59
N GLY A 238 49.73 -27.66 32.28
CA GLY A 238 50.66 -26.52 32.28
C GLY A 238 50.04 -25.26 31.65
N ALA A 239 49.86 -24.19 32.43
CA ALA A 239 49.40 -22.87 32.00
C ALA A 239 50.62 -21.93 31.73
N PRO A 240 50.47 -20.66 31.31
CA PRO A 240 49.29 -19.92 30.80
C PRO A 240 49.55 -19.14 29.48
N GLN A 241 48.50 -18.49 28.97
CA GLN A 241 48.49 -17.13 28.37
C GLN A 241 47.78 -17.04 27.00
N GLN A 242 46.98 -15.96 26.87
CA GLN A 242 46.56 -15.25 25.64
C GLN A 242 45.05 -15.24 25.29
N GLN A 243 44.35 -14.27 25.88
CA GLN A 243 43.69 -13.13 25.21
C GLN A 243 42.64 -13.40 24.09
N GLY A 244 41.39 -13.02 24.36
CA GLY A 244 40.44 -12.52 23.35
C GLY A 244 39.15 -13.32 23.12
N GLN A 245 38.10 -13.06 23.93
CA GLN A 245 36.70 -13.32 23.53
C GLN A 245 35.98 -11.97 23.31
N PRO A 246 35.09 -11.88 22.32
CA PRO A 246 33.88 -11.07 22.43
C PRO A 246 32.66 -12.01 22.55
N GLY A 247 31.95 -11.85 23.67
CA GLY A 247 30.85 -12.70 24.11
C GLY A 247 29.55 -12.51 23.34
N LYS A 248 28.73 -13.57 23.40
CA LYS A 248 27.35 -13.65 22.93
C LYS A 248 26.46 -12.74 23.80
N MET A 249 25.66 -11.89 23.15
CA MET A 249 24.64 -11.06 23.81
C MET A 249 23.40 -11.93 24.16
N PRO A 250 22.94 -11.98 25.42
CA PRO A 250 21.67 -12.62 25.76
C PRO A 250 20.50 -11.67 25.49
N SER A 251 19.54 -12.12 24.68
CA SER A 251 18.29 -11.40 24.37
C SER A 251 17.26 -11.68 25.45
N ASN A 252 16.71 -10.63 26.08
CA ASN A 252 15.66 -10.73 27.10
C ASN A 252 14.37 -10.07 26.57
N ILE A 253 13.58 -10.83 25.81
CA ILE A 253 12.21 -10.44 25.43
C ILE A 253 11.27 -11.06 26.46
N LYS A 254 10.67 -10.23 27.31
CA LYS A 254 9.53 -10.62 28.17
C LYS A 254 8.24 -10.19 27.48
N THR A 255 7.57 -11.12 26.81
CA THR A 255 6.22 -10.93 26.28
C THR A 255 5.20 -11.19 27.39
N ASN A 256 4.45 -10.17 27.79
CA ASN A 256 3.39 -10.29 28.78
C ASN A 256 2.04 -10.29 28.05
N ILE A 257 1.60 -11.47 27.60
CA ILE A 257 0.31 -11.64 26.93
C ILE A 257 -0.73 -11.92 28.01
N LYS A 258 -1.50 -10.88 28.38
CA LYS A 258 -2.69 -11.03 29.20
C LYS A 258 -3.83 -11.45 28.27
N ALA A 259 -4.22 -12.72 28.30
CA ALA A 259 -5.40 -13.21 27.61
C ALA A 259 -6.65 -12.57 28.25
N ALA A 260 -7.38 -11.76 27.49
CA ALA A 260 -8.69 -11.27 27.89
C ALA A 260 -9.74 -12.31 27.49
N SER A 261 -10.35 -12.92 28.50
CA SER A 261 -11.46 -13.85 28.35
C SER A 261 -12.67 -13.16 27.70
N THR A 262 -13.21 -13.86 26.72
CA THR A 262 -14.47 -13.61 26.01
C THR A 262 -15.64 -13.46 26.99
N MET A 263 -16.31 -12.30 27.01
CA MET A 263 -17.68 -12.18 27.54
C MET A 263 -18.52 -11.33 26.58
N HIS A 264 -19.37 -12.00 25.80
CA HIS A 264 -20.43 -11.38 25.02
C HIS A 264 -21.64 -11.10 25.92
N PRO A 265 -22.28 -9.93 25.84
CA PRO A 265 -23.61 -9.72 26.37
C PRO A 265 -24.59 -9.40 25.24
N TYR A 266 -25.16 -10.44 24.62
CA TYR A 266 -26.53 -10.38 24.12
C TYR A 266 -27.32 -11.41 24.93
N ASN A 267 -28.15 -10.93 25.83
CA ASN A 267 -29.25 -11.71 26.38
C ASN A 267 -30.54 -11.05 25.89
N ARG A 268 -31.45 -11.91 25.45
CA ARG A 268 -32.77 -11.59 24.88
C ARG A 268 -33.61 -10.69 25.77
#